data_AF-A0A5J4X1L5-F1
#
_entry.id   AF-A0A5J4X1L5-F1
#
_cell.length_a   1.000
_cell.length_b   1.000
_cell.length_c   1.000
_cell.angle_alpha   90.00
_cell.angle_beta   90.00
_cell.angle_gamma   90.00
#
_symmetry.space_group_name_H-M   'P 1'
#
loop_
_entity.id
_entity.type
_entity.pdbx_description
1 polymer ?
#
loop_
_entity_poly.entity_id
_entity_poly.type
_entity_poly.pdbx_seq_one_letter_code
_entity_poly.pdbx_strand_id
1 'polypeptide(L)'
;MLLDTGDEQDQAELVSKGYVRANVIAISTAGGQGEEQDEEIDNGLSYLSRFLKELYQGRLNPKIPDQPPFPPLPSFARSSKEQIEEEGGYEEVEAQLINKGQRYNIKDSADFVKRRILYYYVDKSNPKPRWYNGRF
;
A
#
# COMPACT_ATOMS: atom_id res chain seq x y z
N MET A 1 16.73 -23.40 -10.45
CA MET A 1 15.90 -22.88 -9.35
C MET A 1 16.18 -21.40 -9.24
N LEU A 2 15.38 -20.57 -9.91
CA LEU A 2 15.39 -19.13 -9.68
C LEU A 2 14.50 -18.89 -8.46
N LEU A 3 15.07 -18.28 -7.44
CA LEU A 3 14.32 -17.80 -6.28
C LEU A 3 13.41 -16.68 -6.79
N ASP A 4 12.11 -16.94 -6.74
CA ASP A 4 11.00 -16.00 -6.93
C ASP A 4 11.12 -14.92 -5.85
N THR A 5 11.91 -13.88 -6.15
CA THR A 5 12.45 -12.98 -5.12
C THR A 5 11.67 -11.67 -5.01
N GLY A 6 10.68 -11.43 -5.87
CA GLY A 6 9.83 -10.24 -5.84
C GLY A 6 10.47 -9.04 -6.53
N ASP A 7 11.27 -9.25 -7.57
CA ASP A 7 11.98 -8.20 -8.31
C ASP A 7 11.03 -7.28 -9.13
N GLU A 8 11.58 -6.43 -9.99
CA GLU A 8 10.79 -5.51 -10.84
C GLU A 8 9.74 -6.25 -11.69
N GLN A 9 10.10 -7.39 -12.27
CA GLN A 9 9.20 -8.16 -13.12
C GLN A 9 8.05 -8.75 -12.29
N ASP A 10 8.35 -9.25 -11.10
CA ASP A 10 7.34 -9.78 -10.18
C ASP A 10 6.36 -8.68 -9.74
N GLN A 11 6.85 -7.46 -9.46
CA GLN A 11 5.98 -6.33 -9.13
C GLN A 11 5.07 -5.94 -10.30
N ALA A 12 5.60 -5.93 -11.53
CA ALA A 12 4.82 -5.68 -12.74
C ALA A 12 3.72 -6.74 -12.94
N GLU A 13 4.05 -8.00 -12.68
CA GLU A 13 3.11 -9.11 -12.76
C GLU A 13 1.98 -8.95 -11.73
N LEU A 14 2.29 -8.59 -10.49
CA LEU A 14 1.29 -8.33 -9.44
C LEU A 14 0.32 -7.21 -9.83
N VAL A 15 0.81 -6.10 -10.37
CA VAL A 15 -0.06 -4.99 -10.83
C VAL A 15 -0.96 -5.43 -11.98
N SER A 16 -0.41 -6.18 -12.95
CA SER A 16 -1.18 -6.65 -14.11
C SER A 16 -2.23 -7.70 -13.74
N LYS A 17 -1.96 -8.51 -12.71
CA LYS A 17 -2.93 -9.48 -12.15
C LYS A 17 -3.97 -8.85 -11.21
N GLY A 18 -3.91 -7.52 -10.99
CA GLY A 18 -4.87 -6.82 -10.15
C GLY A 18 -4.67 -7.06 -8.65
N TYR A 19 -3.43 -7.27 -8.19
CA TYR A 19 -3.12 -7.46 -6.77
C TYR A 19 -3.73 -6.35 -5.89
N VAL A 20 -3.63 -5.11 -6.33
CA VAL A 20 -4.14 -3.94 -5.60
C VAL A 20 -5.67 -3.98 -5.52
N ARG A 21 -6.34 -4.28 -6.63
CA ARG A 21 -7.78 -4.50 -6.66
C ARG A 21 -8.20 -5.62 -5.70
N ALA A 22 -7.53 -6.76 -5.74
CA ALA A 22 -7.82 -7.88 -4.85
C ALA A 22 -7.65 -7.49 -3.36
N ASN A 23 -6.64 -6.67 -3.05
CA ASN A 23 -6.40 -6.20 -1.69
C ASN A 23 -7.49 -5.21 -1.22
N VAL A 24 -7.91 -4.28 -2.07
CA VAL A 24 -9.03 -3.37 -1.78
C VAL A 24 -10.31 -4.16 -1.50
N ILE A 25 -10.65 -5.12 -2.36
CA ILE A 25 -11.83 -5.97 -2.18
C ILE A 25 -11.75 -6.74 -0.85
N ALA A 26 -10.59 -7.29 -0.52
CA ALA A 26 -10.40 -7.99 0.75
C ALA A 26 -10.70 -7.08 1.96
N ILE A 27 -10.15 -5.85 1.96
CA ILE A 27 -10.41 -4.85 3.01
C ILE A 27 -11.91 -4.53 3.09
N SER A 28 -12.58 -4.31 1.95
CA SER A 28 -14.03 -4.05 1.89
C SER A 28 -14.84 -5.20 2.49
N THR A 29 -14.46 -6.45 2.22
CA THR A 29 -15.20 -7.62 2.70
C THR A 29 -14.97 -7.95 4.17
N ALA A 30 -13.86 -7.47 4.75
CA ALA A 30 -13.49 -7.74 6.14
C ALA A 30 -14.24 -6.85 7.17
N GLY A 31 -15.06 -5.88 6.74
CA GLY A 31 -15.73 -4.89 7.60
C GLY A 31 -16.84 -5.37 8.56
N GLY A 32 -16.78 -6.60 9.07
CA GLY A 32 -17.71 -7.13 10.07
C GLY A 32 -17.38 -6.74 11.53
N GLN A 33 -17.90 -7.50 12.50
CA GLN A 33 -17.52 -7.39 13.91
C GLN A 33 -16.66 -8.59 14.35
N GLY A 34 -15.40 -8.36 14.74
CA GLY A 34 -14.53 -9.37 15.36
C GLY A 34 -13.04 -9.04 15.32
N GLU A 35 -12.25 -9.63 16.23
CA GLU A 35 -10.79 -9.40 16.29
C GLU A 35 -10.03 -9.99 15.09
N GLU A 36 -10.48 -11.12 14.55
CA GLU A 36 -9.88 -11.75 13.36
C GLU A 36 -10.04 -10.84 12.13
N GLN A 37 -11.18 -10.15 12.04
CA GLN A 37 -11.46 -9.20 10.96
C GLN A 37 -10.61 -7.94 11.09
N ASP A 38 -10.39 -7.46 12.32
CA ASP A 38 -9.48 -6.33 12.57
C ASP A 38 -8.03 -6.66 12.15
N GLU A 39 -7.58 -7.90 12.35
CA GLU A 39 -6.26 -8.37 11.90
C GLU A 39 -6.17 -8.43 10.37
N GLU A 40 -7.18 -8.98 9.71
CA GLU A 40 -7.24 -9.04 8.25
C GLU A 40 -7.23 -7.65 7.61
N ILE A 41 -7.98 -6.70 8.20
CA ILE A 41 -7.97 -5.30 7.78
C ILE A 41 -6.59 -4.68 7.96
N ASP A 42 -5.97 -4.82 9.15
CA ASP A 42 -4.65 -4.24 9.41
C ASP A 42 -3.57 -4.81 8.50
N ASN A 43 -3.60 -6.13 8.27
CA ASN A 43 -2.69 -6.80 7.34
C ASN A 43 -2.90 -6.32 5.90
N GLY A 44 -4.15 -6.23 5.44
CA GLY A 44 -4.50 -5.72 4.12
C GLY A 44 -3.95 -4.30 3.90
N LEU A 45 -4.27 -3.39 4.82
CA LEU A 45 -3.79 -2.00 4.78
C LEU A 45 -2.26 -1.93 4.83
N SER A 46 -1.61 -2.72 5.68
CA SER A 46 -0.15 -2.77 5.80
C SER A 46 0.51 -3.24 4.50
N TYR A 47 -0.02 -4.30 3.87
CA TYR A 47 0.49 -4.81 2.60
C TYR A 47 0.29 -3.81 1.47
N LEU A 48 -0.90 -3.21 1.37
CA LEU A 48 -1.20 -2.19 0.35
C LEU A 48 -0.29 -0.97 0.50
N SER A 49 -0.12 -0.46 1.72
CA SER A 49 0.76 0.67 2.02
C SER A 49 2.21 0.40 1.63
N ARG A 50 2.73 -0.78 1.99
CA ARG A 50 4.10 -1.20 1.64
C ARG A 50 4.26 -1.33 0.14
N PHE A 51 3.32 -2.01 -0.53
CA PHE A 51 3.37 -2.21 -1.97
C PHE A 51 3.40 -0.88 -2.74
N LEU A 52 2.46 0.03 -2.43
CA LEU A 52 2.43 1.37 -3.04
C LEU A 52 3.73 2.15 -2.77
N LYS A 53 4.25 2.11 -1.53
CA LYS A 53 5.53 2.74 -1.19
C LYS A 53 6.67 2.23 -2.07
N GLU A 54 6.79 0.92 -2.21
CA GLU A 54 7.85 0.30 -3.00
C GLU A 54 7.72 0.68 -4.48
N LEU A 55 6.51 0.70 -5.04
CA LEU A 55 6.29 1.19 -6.41
C LEU A 55 6.72 2.67 -6.57
N TYR A 56 6.44 3.56 -5.61
CA TYR A 56 6.80 4.98 -5.72
C TYR A 56 8.28 5.28 -5.44
N GLN A 57 8.91 4.54 -4.54
CA GLN A 57 10.23 4.87 -4.00
C GLN A 57 11.32 3.88 -4.43
N GLY A 58 10.93 2.78 -5.08
CA GLY A 58 11.80 1.63 -5.28
C GLY A 58 12.03 0.88 -3.98
N ARG A 59 12.81 -0.19 -4.09
CA ARG A 59 13.20 -1.02 -2.95
C ARG A 59 14.70 -1.15 -2.90
N LEU A 60 15.28 -0.65 -1.82
CA LEU A 60 16.69 -0.84 -1.50
C LEU A 60 16.82 -0.99 0.01
N ASN A 61 16.98 -2.23 0.48
CA ASN A 61 17.27 -2.51 1.87
C ASN A 61 18.60 -3.25 2.00
N PRO A 62 19.71 -2.53 2.30
CA PRO A 62 21.02 -3.16 2.44
C PRO A 62 21.11 -4.13 3.64
N LYS A 63 20.08 -4.18 4.50
CA LYS A 63 20.00 -5.10 5.66
C LYS A 63 19.28 -6.41 5.34
N ILE A 64 18.64 -6.54 4.19
CA ILE A 64 17.93 -7.78 3.77
C ILE A 64 18.53 -8.25 2.45
N PRO A 65 19.59 -9.08 2.49
CA PRO A 65 20.37 -9.44 1.30
C PRO A 65 19.56 -10.25 0.27
N ASP A 66 18.55 -10.99 0.71
CA ASP A 66 17.71 -11.84 -0.14
C ASP A 66 16.51 -11.10 -0.76
N GLN A 67 16.34 -9.80 -0.43
CA GLN A 67 15.29 -8.98 -1.02
C GLN A 67 15.86 -8.27 -2.25
N PRO A 68 15.40 -8.60 -3.48
CA PRO A 68 15.96 -8.06 -4.69
C PRO A 68 15.60 -6.57 -4.76
N PRO A 69 16.59 -5.71 -5.01
CA PRO A 69 16.35 -4.29 -5.16
C PRO A 69 15.72 -4.02 -6.53
N PHE A 70 14.87 -2.99 -6.58
CA PHE A 70 14.36 -2.47 -7.84
C PHE A 70 14.23 -0.94 -7.77
N PRO A 71 14.39 -0.23 -8.90
CA PRO A 71 14.19 1.21 -8.96
C PRO A 71 12.70 1.57 -8.76
N PRO A 72 12.36 2.83 -8.46
CA PRO A 72 10.97 3.27 -8.52
C PRO A 72 10.28 2.83 -9.82
N LEU A 73 9.01 2.47 -9.74
CA LEU A 73 8.17 1.95 -10.81
C LEU A 73 6.94 2.85 -11.04
N PRO A 74 7.09 4.10 -11.55
CA PRO A 74 6.01 5.10 -11.55
C PRO A 74 4.81 4.75 -12.42
N SER A 75 5.03 4.03 -13.53
CA SER A 75 3.95 3.56 -14.42
C SER A 75 3.04 2.58 -13.69
N PHE A 76 3.62 1.57 -13.04
CA PHE A 76 2.87 0.59 -12.26
C PHE A 76 2.19 1.24 -11.04
N ALA A 77 2.86 2.20 -10.40
CA ALA A 77 2.27 2.95 -9.30
C ALA A 77 1.06 3.80 -9.73
N ARG A 78 1.06 4.33 -10.96
CA ARG A 78 -0.09 5.01 -11.57
C ARG A 78 -1.23 4.04 -11.83
N SER A 79 -0.96 2.90 -12.47
CA SER A 79 -1.99 1.89 -12.75
C SER A 79 -2.60 1.30 -11.49
N SER A 80 -1.79 1.06 -10.44
CA SER A 80 -2.30 0.65 -9.13
C SER A 80 -3.25 1.68 -8.53
N LYS A 81 -2.93 2.97 -8.66
CA LYS A 81 -3.79 4.04 -8.17
C LYS A 81 -5.11 4.10 -8.95
N GLU A 82 -5.06 4.01 -10.28
CA GLU A 82 -6.27 3.95 -11.13
C GLU A 82 -7.18 2.80 -10.70
N GLN A 83 -6.63 1.60 -10.46
CA GLN A 83 -7.39 0.47 -9.94
C GLN A 83 -8.01 0.74 -8.55
N ILE A 84 -7.31 1.43 -7.66
CA ILE A 84 -7.86 1.81 -6.35
C ILE A 84 -9.05 2.76 -6.52
N GLU A 85 -8.93 3.76 -7.39
CA GLU A 85 -10.00 4.73 -7.64
C GLU A 85 -11.21 4.08 -8.33
N GLU A 86 -10.99 3.20 -9.31
CA GLU A 86 -12.05 2.48 -10.02
C GLU A 86 -12.90 1.58 -9.10
N GLU A 87 -12.28 1.00 -8.08
CA GLU A 87 -12.95 0.08 -7.14
C GLU A 87 -13.47 0.78 -5.87
N GLY A 88 -13.40 2.12 -5.80
CA GLY A 88 -13.79 2.87 -4.59
C GLY A 88 -12.88 2.59 -3.38
N GLY A 89 -11.65 2.14 -3.62
CA GLY A 89 -10.72 1.76 -2.57
C GLY A 89 -10.25 2.92 -1.70
N TYR A 90 -10.38 4.17 -2.17
CA TYR A 90 -10.12 5.35 -1.34
C TYR A 90 -11.15 5.48 -0.22
N GLU A 91 -12.44 5.36 -0.56
CA GLU A 91 -13.57 5.39 0.37
C GLU A 91 -13.47 4.25 1.39
N GLU A 92 -13.08 3.06 0.93
CA GLU A 92 -12.91 1.89 1.79
C GLU A 92 -11.78 2.08 2.80
N VAL A 93 -10.64 2.62 2.36
CA VAL A 93 -9.53 2.99 3.26
C VAL A 93 -9.95 4.10 4.23
N GLU A 94 -10.72 5.10 3.77
CA GLU A 94 -11.21 6.16 4.65
C GLU A 94 -12.19 5.65 5.70
N ALA A 95 -13.04 4.68 5.38
CA ALA A 95 -13.95 4.06 6.34
C ALA A 95 -13.19 3.41 7.51
N GLN A 96 -11.99 2.89 7.27
CA GLN A 96 -11.15 2.29 8.32
C GLN A 96 -10.51 3.33 9.27
N LEU A 97 -10.50 4.63 8.94
CA LEU A 97 -9.99 5.68 9.83
C LEU A 97 -10.84 5.87 11.10
N ILE A 98 -12.11 5.44 11.06
CA ILE A 98 -13.03 5.49 12.21
C ILE A 98 -13.23 4.12 12.86
N ASN A 99 -12.47 3.10 12.44
CA ASN A 99 -12.54 1.77 13.00
C ASN A 99 -12.23 1.81 14.53
N LYS A 100 -13.03 1.07 15.31
CA LYS A 100 -12.98 1.04 16.78
C LYS A 100 -12.19 -0.15 17.35
N GLY A 101 -11.71 -1.05 16.49
CA GLY A 101 -10.83 -2.16 16.84
C GLY A 101 -9.66 -1.67 17.70
N GLN A 102 -9.51 -2.25 18.88
CA GLN A 102 -8.54 -1.79 19.90
C GLN A 102 -7.18 -2.46 19.77
N ARG A 103 -7.11 -3.60 19.07
CA ARG A 103 -5.95 -4.50 19.12
C ARG A 103 -4.88 -4.18 18.08
N TYR A 104 -5.28 -3.59 16.95
CA TYR A 104 -4.42 -3.32 15.80
C TYR A 104 -4.38 -1.82 15.46
N ASN A 105 -3.32 -1.39 14.78
CA ASN A 105 -3.13 0.01 14.41
C ASN A 105 -3.86 0.36 13.09
N ILE A 106 -5.08 -0.15 12.91
CA ILE A 106 -5.88 -0.02 11.66
C ILE A 106 -5.96 1.43 11.19
N LYS A 107 -6.19 2.36 12.13
CA LYS A 107 -6.29 3.79 11.81
C LYS A 107 -4.98 4.36 11.26
N ASP A 108 -3.84 3.96 11.83
CA ASP A 108 -2.53 4.40 11.35
C ASP A 108 -2.21 3.73 10.00
N SER A 109 -2.51 2.44 9.85
CA SER A 109 -2.37 1.70 8.60
C SER A 109 -3.20 2.33 7.48
N ALA A 110 -4.45 2.69 7.77
CA ALA A 110 -5.34 3.40 6.85
C ALA A 110 -4.82 4.80 6.49
N ASP A 111 -4.33 5.57 7.48
CA ASP A 111 -3.72 6.88 7.23
C ASP A 111 -2.46 6.75 6.36
N PHE A 112 -1.64 5.72 6.56
CA PHE A 112 -0.49 5.45 5.69
C PHE A 112 -0.93 5.14 4.25
N VAL A 113 -1.89 4.24 4.04
CA VAL A 113 -2.40 3.93 2.69
C VAL A 113 -2.93 5.20 2.03
N LYS A 114 -3.77 5.97 2.73
CA LYS A 114 -4.30 7.25 2.25
C LYS A 114 -3.18 8.19 1.84
N ARG A 115 -2.14 8.35 2.67
CA ARG A 115 -0.96 9.15 2.33
C ARG A 115 -0.22 8.59 1.11
N ARG A 116 -0.14 7.27 0.90
CA ARG A 116 0.53 6.68 -0.27
C ARG A 116 -0.24 6.93 -1.56
N ILE A 117 -1.57 6.78 -1.54
CA ILE A 117 -2.44 7.15 -2.66
C ILE A 117 -2.26 8.64 -3.00
N LEU A 118 -2.26 9.49 -1.98
CA LEU A 118 -2.07 10.93 -2.13
C LEU A 118 -0.64 11.35 -2.49
N TYR A 119 0.39 10.57 -2.10
CA TYR A 119 1.79 10.86 -2.33
C TYR A 119 2.12 10.94 -3.83
N TYR A 120 1.44 10.16 -4.67
CA TYR A 120 1.57 10.27 -6.12
C TYR A 120 1.16 11.64 -6.68
N TYR A 121 0.17 12.30 -6.07
CA TYR A 121 -0.27 13.64 -6.47
C TYR A 121 0.73 14.72 -6.05
N VAL A 122 1.63 14.41 -5.11
CA VAL A 122 2.76 15.27 -4.74
C VAL A 122 3.95 14.88 -5.61
N ASP A 123 3.95 15.38 -6.85
CA ASP A 123 5.10 15.31 -7.77
C ASP A 123 6.43 15.63 -7.03
N LYS A 124 7.54 15.01 -7.41
CA LYS A 124 8.87 15.30 -6.83
C LYS A 124 9.29 16.78 -7.00
N SER A 125 8.65 17.51 -7.92
CA SER A 125 8.76 18.95 -8.14
C SER A 125 7.87 19.80 -7.24
N ASN A 126 6.88 19.20 -6.54
CA ASN A 126 6.07 19.91 -5.55
C ASN A 126 6.87 20.11 -4.24
N PRO A 127 6.70 21.25 -3.55
CA PRO A 127 7.26 21.48 -2.24
C PRO A 127 6.86 20.35 -1.30
N LYS A 128 7.86 19.65 -0.76
CA LYS A 128 7.65 18.50 0.12
C LYS A 128 6.83 18.95 1.34
N PRO A 129 5.68 18.32 1.62
CA PRO A 129 4.88 18.65 2.79
C PRO A 129 5.65 18.31 4.07
N ARG A 130 5.35 19.02 5.17
CA ARG A 130 6.12 19.00 6.44
C ARG A 130 6.39 17.60 7.02
N TRP A 131 5.55 16.61 6.71
CA TRP A 131 5.67 15.23 7.16
C TRP A 131 6.67 14.36 6.37
N TYR A 132 7.24 14.87 5.27
CA TYR A 132 8.18 14.13 4.41
C TYR A 132 9.46 13.68 5.14
N ASN A 133 9.86 14.38 6.20
CA ASN A 133 11.10 14.11 6.95
C ASN A 133 10.89 13.29 8.24
N GLY A 134 9.72 12.67 8.43
CA GLY A 134 9.53 11.62 9.44
C GLY A 134 9.89 12.01 10.89
N ARG A 135 9.68 13.26 11.30
CA ARG A 135 9.74 13.62 12.71
C ARG A 135 8.34 13.53 13.32
N PHE A 136 8.06 12.39 13.93
CA PHE A 136 7.16 12.27 15.07
C PHE A 136 7.98 11.75 16.23
#